data_AF-A0A5S4EGU9-F1
#
_entry.id   AF-A0A5S4EGU9-F1
#
_cell.length_a   1.000
_cell.length_b   1.000
_cell.length_c   1.000
_cell.angle_alpha   90.00
_cell.angle_beta   90.00
_cell.angle_gamma   90.00
#
_symmetry.space_group_name_H-M   'P 1'
#
loop_
_entity.id
_entity.type
_entity.pdbx_description
1 polymer ?
#
loop_
_entity_poly.entity_id
_entity_poly.type
_entity_poly.pdbx_seq_one_letter_code
_entity_poly.pdbx_strand_id
1 'polypeptide(L)'
;MRTRFFLLTGLLVATLAAAQPVYESHDRAGPVFSDMPTPDAREVDLPPVNVMDSPAAPTLPPSPPAAATYTCLQITQPEEGGTVHSNTGQFSVALILEPPLKIERGDVIAVRLDGTLLPERRTSLQFDVTADEWQMAARDQVEHALECKLSA
;
A
#
# COMPACT_ATOMS: atom_id res chain seq x y z
N MET A 1 -6.02 50.19 -43.50
CA MET A 1 -6.02 49.27 -42.34
C MET A 1 -4.67 49.24 -41.60
N ARG A 2 -3.93 50.36 -41.52
CA ARG A 2 -2.62 50.47 -40.82
C ARG A 2 -2.67 51.27 -39.51
N THR A 3 -3.78 51.96 -39.27
CA THR A 3 -3.96 52.88 -38.12
C THR A 3 -4.54 52.20 -36.88
N ARG A 4 -5.21 51.04 -37.04
CA ARG A 4 -5.81 50.29 -35.93
C ARG A 4 -4.81 49.40 -35.19
N PHE A 5 -3.72 49.00 -35.86
CA PHE A 5 -2.68 48.15 -35.26
C PHE A 5 -1.82 48.92 -34.25
N PHE A 6 -1.62 50.23 -34.45
CA PHE A 6 -0.89 51.10 -33.52
C PHE A 6 -1.60 51.34 -32.18
N LEU A 7 -2.94 51.28 -32.16
CA LEU A 7 -3.72 51.50 -30.94
C LEU A 7 -3.68 50.31 -29.98
N LEU A 8 -3.47 49.07 -30.48
CA LEU A 8 -3.36 47.88 -29.63
C LEU A 8 -1.95 47.69 -29.03
N THR A 9 -0.89 48.18 -29.68
CA THR A 9 0.48 48.04 -29.16
C THR A 9 0.80 49.02 -28.03
N GLY A 10 0.11 50.17 -27.96
CA GLY A 10 0.29 51.16 -26.90
C GLY A 10 -0.36 50.79 -25.56
N LEU A 11 -1.36 49.90 -25.56
CA LEU A 11 -2.13 49.57 -24.35
C LEU A 11 -1.48 48.49 -23.47
N LEU A 12 -0.43 47.80 -23.95
CA LEU A 12 0.14 46.62 -23.29
C LEU A 12 1.30 46.93 -22.33
N VAL A 13 1.66 48.20 -22.08
CA VAL A 13 2.89 48.56 -21.33
C VAL A 13 2.64 48.91 -19.84
N ALA A 14 1.40 48.99 -19.37
CA ALA A 14 1.10 49.66 -18.10
C ALA A 14 0.92 48.76 -16.84
N THR A 15 1.41 47.52 -16.82
CA THR A 15 1.26 46.63 -15.63
C THR A 15 2.59 46.18 -15.04
N LEU A 16 3.56 47.09 -14.89
CA LEU A 16 4.65 46.87 -13.94
C LEU A 16 4.11 47.18 -12.54
N ALA A 17 3.86 46.14 -11.74
CA ALA A 17 3.68 46.26 -10.30
C ALA A 17 4.99 46.76 -9.69
N ALA A 18 5.17 48.07 -9.62
CA ALA A 18 6.25 48.71 -8.89
C ALA A 18 6.00 48.54 -7.38
N ALA A 19 7.05 48.16 -6.64
CA ALA A 19 7.04 48.16 -5.17
C ALA A 19 6.60 49.54 -4.67
N GLN A 20 5.64 49.58 -3.75
CA GLN A 20 5.11 50.84 -3.22
C GLN A 20 6.19 51.53 -2.36
N PRO A 21 6.53 52.81 -2.61
CA PRO A 21 7.51 53.53 -1.83
C PRO A 21 6.98 53.84 -0.43
N VAL A 22 7.74 53.49 0.61
CA VAL A 22 7.42 53.78 2.02
C VAL A 22 8.15 55.08 2.41
N TYR A 23 7.44 56.02 3.01
CA TYR A 23 7.98 57.33 3.36
C TYR A 23 8.11 57.47 4.88
N GLU A 24 9.26 57.95 5.35
CA GLU A 24 9.53 58.25 6.76
C GLU A 24 9.29 59.73 7.05
N SER A 25 8.48 60.04 8.07
CA SER A 25 8.29 61.40 8.59
C SER A 25 8.75 61.49 10.05
N HIS A 26 9.36 62.61 10.43
CA HIS A 26 9.79 62.86 11.81
C HIS A 26 8.79 63.76 12.55
N ASP A 27 8.15 63.21 13.59
CA ASP A 27 7.39 64.01 14.57
C ASP A 27 8.06 63.94 15.95
N ARG A 28 7.62 64.79 16.88
CA ARG A 28 8.13 64.97 18.25
C ARG A 28 8.10 63.69 19.10
N ALA A 29 7.42 62.63 18.66
CA ALA A 29 7.31 61.33 19.31
C ALA A 29 8.22 60.22 18.73
N GLY A 30 8.97 60.49 17.65
CA GLY A 30 9.81 59.50 16.95
C GLY A 30 9.45 59.33 15.47
N PRO A 31 10.21 58.52 14.71
CA PRO A 31 9.98 58.32 13.29
C PRO A 31 8.67 57.54 13.03
N VAL A 32 7.83 58.06 12.13
CA VAL A 32 6.57 57.46 11.69
C VAL A 32 6.68 57.12 10.20
N PHE A 33 6.58 55.83 9.89
CA PHE A 33 6.58 55.32 8.52
C PHE A 33 5.15 55.25 7.99
N SER A 34 4.89 55.87 6.85
CA SER A 34 3.57 55.98 6.24
C SER A 34 3.64 55.70 4.73
N ASP A 35 2.61 55.02 4.23
CA ASP A 35 2.42 54.76 2.80
C ASP A 35 1.80 55.97 2.05
N MET A 36 1.56 57.09 2.75
CA MET A 36 1.06 58.35 2.17
C MET A 36 2.09 59.49 2.24
N PRO A 37 2.35 60.21 1.13
CA PRO A 37 3.36 61.28 1.11
C PRO A 37 2.89 62.48 1.95
N THR A 38 3.73 62.87 2.91
CA THR A 38 3.54 64.04 3.78
C THR A 38 4.65 65.06 3.46
N PRO A 39 4.41 66.40 3.51
CA PRO A 39 5.49 67.38 3.40
C PRO A 39 6.55 67.08 4.48
N ASP A 40 7.82 66.93 4.08
CA ASP A 40 8.99 66.45 4.85
C ASP A 40 9.25 64.93 4.91
N ALA A 41 8.51 64.11 4.15
CA ALA A 41 8.77 62.67 4.14
C ALA A 41 9.93 62.26 3.21
N ARG A 42 10.88 61.45 3.71
CA ARG A 42 12.01 60.91 2.93
C ARG A 42 11.71 59.48 2.50
N GLU A 43 11.93 59.18 1.22
CA GLU A 43 11.73 57.85 0.66
C GLU A 43 12.77 56.86 1.23
N VAL A 44 12.29 55.74 1.76
CA VAL A 44 13.11 54.69 2.37
C VAL A 44 13.15 53.48 1.43
N ASP A 45 14.35 53.12 0.98
CA ASP A 45 14.59 51.92 0.18
C ASP A 45 14.62 50.69 1.10
N LEU A 46 13.64 49.81 0.95
CA LEU A 46 13.52 48.60 1.76
C LEU A 46 14.39 47.49 1.16
N PRO A 47 15.20 46.79 1.99
CA PRO A 47 16.00 45.68 1.50
C PRO A 47 15.10 44.55 0.98
N PRO A 48 15.58 43.75 0.02
CA PRO A 48 14.82 42.64 -0.55
C PRO A 48 14.42 41.64 0.54
N VAL A 49 13.18 41.15 0.44
CA VAL A 49 12.62 40.21 1.42
C VAL A 49 13.47 38.94 1.48
N ASN A 50 13.79 38.50 2.69
CA ASN A 50 14.61 37.32 2.91
C ASN A 50 13.72 36.08 2.77
N VAL A 51 13.76 35.44 1.61
CA VAL A 51 13.01 34.21 1.32
C VAL A 51 13.94 33.00 1.47
N MET A 52 13.52 32.01 2.25
CA MET A 52 14.19 30.72 2.35
C MET A 52 13.35 29.64 1.65
N ASP A 53 14.00 28.82 0.83
CA ASP A 53 13.34 27.72 0.14
C ASP A 53 12.96 26.62 1.14
N SER A 54 11.84 25.96 0.91
CA SER A 54 11.40 24.87 1.78
C SER A 54 12.12 23.57 1.39
N PRO A 55 12.61 22.78 2.36
CA PRO A 55 13.29 21.53 2.06
C PRO A 55 12.34 20.56 1.36
N ALA A 56 12.87 19.83 0.37
CA ALA A 56 12.11 18.84 -0.38
C ALA A 56 11.59 17.74 0.56
N ALA A 57 10.32 17.37 0.37
CA ALA A 57 9.71 16.29 1.14
C ALA A 57 10.44 14.96 0.88
N PRO A 58 10.71 14.15 1.90
CA PRO A 58 11.34 12.84 1.73
C PRO A 58 10.43 11.90 0.95
N THR A 59 11.00 11.19 -0.03
CA THR A 59 10.29 10.16 -0.79
C THR A 59 10.06 8.94 0.10
N LEU A 60 8.80 8.59 0.34
CA LEU A 60 8.45 7.34 1.02
C LEU A 60 8.60 6.16 0.05
N PRO A 61 9.10 5.00 0.52
CA PRO A 61 9.11 3.80 -0.30
C PRO A 61 7.66 3.39 -0.66
N PRO A 62 7.45 2.77 -1.83
CA PRO A 62 6.14 2.27 -2.20
C PRO A 62 5.66 1.24 -1.17
N SER A 63 4.37 1.30 -0.82
CA SER A 63 3.76 0.32 0.07
C SER A 63 3.86 -1.08 -0.54
N PRO A 64 4.18 -2.12 0.25
CA PRO A 64 4.27 -3.48 -0.28
C PRO A 64 2.93 -3.90 -0.91
N PRO A 65 2.97 -4.69 -2.00
CA PRO A 65 1.75 -5.17 -2.66
C PRO A 65 0.89 -5.98 -1.68
N ALA A 66 -0.43 -5.83 -1.80
CA ALA A 66 -1.39 -6.56 -1.00
C ALA A 66 -1.15 -8.08 -1.15
N ALA A 67 -1.19 -8.80 -0.03
CA ALA A 67 -0.98 -10.24 -0.05
C ALA A 67 -2.06 -10.92 -0.90
N ALA A 68 -1.65 -11.57 -1.99
CA ALA A 68 -2.56 -12.38 -2.79
C ALA A 68 -3.32 -13.39 -1.92
N THR A 69 -4.66 -13.38 -2.05
CA THR A 69 -5.58 -14.25 -1.32
C THR A 69 -5.69 -15.59 -2.03
N TYR A 70 -5.77 -16.68 -1.27
CA TYR A 70 -5.98 -18.01 -1.83
C TYR A 70 -7.37 -18.12 -2.46
N THR A 71 -7.41 -18.47 -3.74
CA THR A 71 -8.65 -18.56 -4.54
C THR A 71 -9.09 -19.99 -4.78
N CYS A 72 -8.16 -20.94 -4.81
CA CYS A 72 -8.44 -22.35 -5.05
C CYS A 72 -7.62 -23.23 -4.10
N LEU A 73 -8.28 -24.21 -3.48
CA LEU A 73 -7.66 -25.34 -2.78
C LEU A 73 -8.49 -26.59 -3.11
N GLN A 74 -7.88 -27.57 -3.76
CA GLN A 74 -8.55 -28.80 -4.17
C GLN A 74 -7.68 -30.01 -3.90
N ILE A 75 -8.30 -31.10 -3.43
CA ILE A 75 -7.66 -32.42 -3.32
C ILE A 75 -7.77 -33.10 -4.69
N THR A 76 -6.64 -33.46 -5.29
CA THR A 76 -6.58 -34.20 -6.55
C THR A 76 -6.36 -35.69 -6.35
N GLN A 77 -5.74 -36.08 -5.23
CA GLN A 77 -5.60 -37.46 -4.83
C GLN A 77 -5.79 -37.59 -3.31
N PRO A 78 -6.53 -38.59 -2.82
CA PRO A 78 -7.40 -39.49 -3.58
C PRO A 78 -8.52 -38.73 -4.31
N GLU A 79 -9.04 -39.31 -5.39
CA GLU A 79 -10.20 -38.76 -6.09
C GLU A 79 -11.43 -38.78 -5.16
N GLU A 80 -12.33 -37.81 -5.32
CA GLU A 80 -13.59 -37.79 -4.58
C GLU A 80 -14.41 -39.06 -4.86
N GLY A 81 -14.76 -39.80 -3.80
CA GLY A 81 -15.42 -41.11 -3.94
C GLY A 81 -14.51 -42.23 -4.47
N GLY A 82 -13.21 -41.96 -4.64
CA GLY A 82 -12.21 -42.93 -5.06
C GLY A 82 -11.91 -43.96 -3.96
N THR A 83 -11.51 -45.16 -4.38
CA THR A 83 -11.11 -46.21 -3.44
C THR A 83 -9.62 -46.13 -3.14
N VAL A 84 -9.27 -46.03 -1.87
CA VAL A 84 -7.89 -46.13 -1.39
C VAL A 84 -7.64 -47.57 -0.93
N HIS A 85 -6.72 -48.28 -1.59
CA HIS A 85 -6.32 -49.62 -1.19
C HIS A 85 -5.05 -49.55 -0.33
N SER A 86 -5.21 -49.70 0.99
CA SER A 86 -4.09 -49.72 1.93
C SER A 86 -4.36 -50.71 3.07
N ASN A 87 -3.37 -51.55 3.37
CA ASN A 87 -3.46 -52.50 4.48
C ASN A 87 -3.13 -51.85 5.84
N THR A 88 -2.43 -50.71 5.81
CA THR A 88 -1.96 -50.00 7.02
C THR A 88 -2.67 -48.67 7.22
N GLY A 89 -3.55 -48.26 6.31
CA GLY A 89 -4.15 -46.94 6.30
C GLY A 89 -3.24 -45.83 5.79
N GLN A 90 -2.02 -46.16 5.34
CA GLN A 90 -1.13 -45.21 4.69
C GLN A 90 -1.56 -44.96 3.24
N PHE A 91 -1.66 -43.70 2.84
CA PHE A 91 -1.94 -43.30 1.46
C PHE A 91 -1.42 -41.90 1.13
N SER A 92 -1.20 -41.64 -0.16
CA SER A 92 -0.73 -40.35 -0.64
C SER A 92 -1.86 -39.38 -0.94
N VAL A 93 -1.66 -38.13 -0.54
CA VAL A 93 -2.55 -37.00 -0.79
C VAL A 93 -1.83 -36.00 -1.68
N ALA A 94 -2.52 -35.53 -2.72
CA ALA A 94 -2.05 -34.47 -3.60
C ALA A 94 -3.09 -33.36 -3.66
N LEU A 95 -2.60 -32.12 -3.64
CA LEU A 95 -3.40 -30.90 -3.61
C LEU A 95 -3.02 -29.97 -4.77
N ILE A 96 -3.99 -29.22 -5.25
CA ILE A 96 -3.78 -28.02 -6.07
C ILE A 96 -4.16 -26.80 -5.22
N LEU A 97 -3.29 -25.80 -5.21
CA LEU A 97 -3.49 -24.54 -4.48
C LEU A 97 -3.07 -23.37 -5.38
N GLU A 98 -3.97 -22.39 -5.53
CA GLU A 98 -3.70 -21.16 -6.26
C GLU A 98 -4.10 -19.93 -5.42
N PRO A 99 -3.23 -18.88 -5.36
CA PRO A 99 -1.78 -18.87 -5.60
C PRO A 99 -0.98 -19.92 -4.79
N PRO A 100 0.29 -20.19 -5.14
CA PRO A 100 1.11 -21.17 -4.42
C PRO A 100 1.27 -20.82 -2.94
N LEU A 101 1.45 -21.85 -2.11
CA LEU A 101 1.53 -21.72 -0.65
C LEU A 101 2.68 -20.79 -0.25
N LYS A 102 2.36 -19.75 0.53
CA LYS A 102 3.33 -18.76 1.00
C LYS A 102 3.94 -19.19 2.33
N ILE A 103 4.88 -20.12 2.25
CA ILE A 103 5.62 -20.63 3.42
C ILE A 103 6.36 -19.50 4.14
N GLU A 104 6.84 -18.49 3.41
CA GLU A 104 7.50 -17.30 4.00
C GLU A 104 6.58 -16.46 4.90
N ARG A 105 5.25 -16.57 4.71
CA ARG A 105 4.24 -15.92 5.56
C ARG A 105 3.90 -16.76 6.81
N GLY A 106 4.33 -18.02 6.84
CA GLY A 106 3.94 -18.99 7.86
C GLY A 106 2.66 -19.75 7.52
N ASP A 107 2.13 -19.62 6.30
CA ASP A 107 0.93 -20.35 5.90
C ASP A 107 1.23 -21.87 5.80
N VAL A 108 0.37 -22.68 6.41
CA VAL A 108 0.47 -24.15 6.45
C VAL A 108 -0.86 -24.81 6.10
N ILE A 109 -0.80 -26.08 5.74
CA ILE A 109 -1.96 -26.90 5.42
C ILE A 109 -2.29 -27.78 6.63
N ALA A 110 -3.53 -27.69 7.07
CA ALA A 110 -4.13 -28.49 8.11
C ALA A 110 -4.99 -29.57 7.47
N VAL A 111 -4.76 -30.83 7.85
CA VAL A 111 -5.48 -31.98 7.32
C VAL A 111 -6.40 -32.53 8.41
N ARG A 112 -7.65 -32.85 8.04
CA ARG A 112 -8.61 -33.54 8.90
C ARG A 112 -9.03 -34.85 8.26
N LEU A 113 -9.07 -35.90 9.07
CA LEU A 113 -9.58 -37.21 8.70
C LEU A 113 -10.77 -37.53 9.61
N ASP A 114 -11.93 -37.81 9.02
CA ASP A 114 -13.21 -38.04 9.71
C ASP A 114 -13.58 -36.94 10.74
N GLY A 115 -13.23 -35.70 10.40
CA GLY A 115 -13.40 -34.51 11.25
C GLY A 115 -12.30 -34.31 12.30
N THR A 116 -11.45 -35.30 12.55
CA THR A 116 -10.33 -35.23 13.49
C THR A 116 -9.13 -34.54 12.84
N LEU A 117 -8.61 -33.50 13.49
CA LEU A 117 -7.45 -32.75 13.00
C LEU A 117 -6.17 -33.55 13.24
N LEU A 118 -5.39 -33.76 12.17
CA LEU A 118 -4.07 -34.39 12.26
C LEU A 118 -3.06 -33.42 12.92
N PRO A 119 -2.10 -33.93 13.71
CA PRO A 119 -1.14 -33.10 14.43
C PRO A 119 -0.12 -32.45 13.50
N GLU A 120 0.21 -33.11 12.39
CA GLU A 120 1.22 -32.64 11.46
C GLU A 120 0.69 -31.52 10.57
N ARG A 121 1.41 -30.39 10.55
CA ARG A 121 1.14 -29.27 9.64
C ARG A 121 1.99 -29.43 8.41
N ARG A 122 1.38 -29.41 7.22
CA ARG A 122 2.07 -29.65 5.96
C ARG A 122 2.42 -28.34 5.27
N THR A 123 3.63 -28.25 4.72
CA THR A 123 4.09 -27.14 3.88
C THR A 123 4.25 -27.54 2.42
N SER A 124 4.05 -28.83 2.11
CA SER A 124 4.03 -29.38 0.75
C SER A 124 2.59 -29.64 0.32
N LEU A 125 2.32 -29.52 -0.98
CA LEU A 125 1.03 -29.88 -1.60
C LEU A 125 0.91 -31.39 -1.88
N GLN A 126 2.02 -32.13 -1.75
CA GLN A 126 2.04 -33.58 -1.87
C GLN A 126 2.65 -34.17 -0.60
N PHE A 127 1.93 -35.10 0.01
CA PHE A 127 2.33 -35.72 1.27
C PHE A 127 1.58 -37.03 1.51
N ASP A 128 2.08 -37.84 2.45
CA ASP A 128 1.42 -39.08 2.84
C ASP A 128 0.70 -38.93 4.18
N VAL A 129 -0.47 -39.54 4.32
CA VAL A 129 -1.08 -39.83 5.62
C VAL A 129 -0.42 -41.10 6.14
N THR A 130 0.17 -41.03 7.33
CA THR A 130 0.88 -42.15 7.94
C THR A 130 -0.09 -43.14 8.61
N ALA A 131 0.38 -44.36 8.86
CA ALA A 131 -0.40 -45.36 9.59
C ALA A 131 -0.78 -44.90 11.01
N ASP A 132 0.10 -44.15 11.68
CA ASP A 132 -0.16 -43.61 13.02
C ASP A 132 -1.25 -42.54 12.99
N GLU A 133 -1.22 -41.64 12.00
CA GLU A 133 -2.27 -40.63 11.79
C GLU A 133 -3.61 -41.27 11.46
N TRP A 134 -3.60 -42.30 10.62
CA TRP A 134 -4.78 -43.11 10.32
C TRP A 134 -5.36 -43.72 11.58
N GLN A 135 -4.55 -44.46 12.35
CA GLN A 135 -4.99 -45.14 13.56
C GLN A 135 -5.53 -44.17 14.62
N MET A 136 -5.02 -42.94 14.64
CA MET A 136 -5.46 -41.91 15.56
C MET A 136 -6.79 -41.26 15.15
N ALA A 137 -7.03 -41.03 13.85
CA ALA A 137 -8.12 -40.19 13.38
C ALA A 137 -9.25 -40.94 12.66
N ALA A 138 -8.95 -42.06 12.02
CA ALA A 138 -9.93 -42.85 11.26
C ALA A 138 -10.96 -43.49 12.20
N ARG A 139 -12.23 -43.45 11.79
CA ARG A 139 -13.32 -44.13 12.49
C ARG A 139 -13.43 -45.59 12.06
N ASP A 140 -14.09 -46.41 12.87
CA ASP A 140 -14.38 -47.81 12.52
C ASP A 140 -15.53 -47.89 11.49
N GLN A 141 -15.20 -47.55 10.25
CA GLN A 141 -16.11 -47.51 9.11
C GLN A 141 -15.33 -47.73 7.80
N VAL A 142 -16.03 -47.96 6.69
CA VAL A 142 -15.40 -48.21 5.38
C VAL A 142 -15.14 -46.93 4.60
N GLU A 143 -16.01 -45.93 4.77
CA GLU A 143 -15.93 -44.65 4.07
C GLU A 143 -15.29 -43.61 4.99
N HIS A 144 -14.35 -42.82 4.48
CA HIS A 144 -13.66 -41.81 5.27
C HIS A 144 -13.72 -40.45 4.59
N ALA A 145 -13.80 -39.40 5.39
CA ALA A 145 -13.82 -38.02 4.92
C ALA A 145 -12.44 -37.38 5.13
N LEU A 146 -11.83 -36.92 4.03
CA LEU A 146 -10.59 -36.16 4.07
C LEU A 146 -10.88 -34.68 3.75
N GLU A 147 -10.47 -33.78 4.65
CA GLU A 147 -10.58 -32.35 4.44
C GLU A 147 -9.21 -31.70 4.58
N CYS A 148 -8.88 -30.79 3.66
CA CYS A 148 -7.70 -29.94 3.76
C CYS A 148 -8.12 -28.49 3.91
N LYS A 149 -7.50 -27.77 4.85
CA LYS A 149 -7.75 -26.36 5.12
C LYS A 149 -6.44 -25.61 5.24
N LEU A 150 -6.42 -24.38 4.74
CA LEU A 150 -5.30 -23.49 4.98
C LEU A 150 -5.37 -22.93 6.41
N SER A 151 -4.24 -22.89 7.09
CA SER A 151 -4.06 -22.30 8.41
C SER A 151 -2.92 -21.30 8.33
N ALA A 152 -3.17 -20.07 8.78
CA ALA A 152 -2.14 -19.03 8.95
C ALA A 152 -1.78 -18.88 10.43
#